data_AF-A0A519GYI1-F1
#
_entry.id   AF-A0A519GYI1-F1
#
_cell.length_a   1.000
_cell.length_b   1.000
_cell.length_c   1.000
_cell.angle_alpha   90.00
_cell.angle_beta   90.00
_cell.angle_gamma   90.00
#
_symmetry.space_group_name_H-M   'P 1'
#
loop_
_entity.id
_entity.type
_entity.pdbx_description
1 polymer ?
#
loop_
_entity_poly.entity_id
_entity_poly.type
_entity_poly.pdbx_seq_one_letter_code
_entity_poly.pdbx_strand_id
1 'polypeptide(L)'
;MSAVQKQALPFPLTDGRERGYEPAQVDAFLEAARASFESDATDALTSQDVRQVAFRLVKRGYRIEAVDAAMGRIEDAFAAREREQALNQAGARAWVGTSRRLAQEVLDRLSRPERERFRRVNWLHYGYRMDEVDLVADRIARYLETGEHLT
;
A
#
# COMPACT_ATOMS: atom_id res chain seq x y z
N MET A 1 17.07 26.12 -19.30
CA MET A 1 17.34 24.76 -18.77
C MET A 1 16.94 24.77 -17.30
N SER A 2 15.68 24.46 -17.00
CA SER A 2 15.13 24.57 -15.65
C SER A 2 15.59 23.40 -14.80
N ALA A 3 16.30 23.71 -13.71
CA ALA A 3 16.73 22.74 -12.71
C ALA A 3 15.49 22.15 -12.02
N VAL A 4 15.28 20.84 -12.17
CA VAL A 4 14.36 20.08 -11.32
C VAL A 4 14.99 20.08 -9.93
N GLN A 5 14.48 20.92 -9.04
CA GLN A 5 14.88 20.93 -7.65
C GLN A 5 14.36 19.63 -7.01
N LYS A 6 15.24 18.63 -6.87
CA LYS A 6 15.03 17.43 -6.05
C LYS A 6 14.80 17.90 -4.61
N GLN A 7 13.55 18.05 -4.19
CA GLN A 7 13.23 18.17 -2.77
C GLN A 7 13.44 16.80 -2.14
N ALA A 8 14.67 16.55 -1.65
CA ALA A 8 14.90 15.50 -0.68
C ALA A 8 14.08 15.88 0.55
N LEU A 9 13.04 15.11 0.86
CA LEU A 9 12.32 15.25 2.12
C LEU A 9 13.30 14.87 3.23
N PRO A 10 13.84 15.81 4.02
CA PRO A 10 14.66 15.43 5.14
C PRO A 10 13.69 14.98 6.22
N PHE A 11 13.50 13.67 6.33
CA PHE A 11 12.66 13.14 7.40
C PHE A 11 13.20 13.63 8.75
N PRO A 12 12.32 14.00 9.68
CA PRO A 12 12.76 14.39 11.01
C PRO A 12 13.51 13.23 11.65
N LEU A 13 14.60 13.53 12.36
CA LEU A 13 15.33 12.54 13.14
C LEU A 13 14.61 12.26 14.47
N THR A 14 14.76 11.04 14.95
CA THR A 14 14.37 10.63 16.31
C THR A 14 15.24 11.31 17.36
N ASP A 15 14.66 11.59 18.52
CA ASP A 15 15.34 12.22 19.64
C ASP A 15 15.52 11.27 20.85
N GLY A 16 16.41 11.65 21.77
CA GLY A 16 16.63 10.93 23.01
C GLY A 16 16.96 9.43 22.85
N ARG A 17 16.06 8.58 23.36
CA ARG A 17 16.19 7.11 23.37
C ARG A 17 15.38 6.43 22.27
N GLU A 18 14.60 7.19 21.51
CA GLU A 18 13.79 6.64 20.43
C GLU A 18 14.69 6.12 19.29
N ARG A 19 14.27 5.02 18.67
CA ARG A 19 14.97 4.44 17.51
C ARG A 19 14.16 4.76 16.26
N GLY A 20 14.86 5.20 15.23
CA GLY A 20 14.29 5.48 13.92
C GLY A 20 14.87 4.56 12.86
N TYR A 21 14.33 4.63 11.65
CA TYR A 21 14.91 3.89 10.52
C TYR A 21 16.28 4.45 10.13
N GLU A 22 17.15 3.56 9.67
CA GLU A 22 18.50 3.90 9.22
C GLU A 22 18.46 4.83 7.99
N PRO A 23 18.94 6.08 8.11
CA PRO A 23 18.84 7.06 7.02
C PRO A 23 19.43 6.57 5.69
N ALA A 24 20.60 5.93 5.74
CA ALA A 24 21.26 5.40 4.54
C ALA A 24 20.42 4.34 3.80
N GLN A 25 19.66 3.49 4.51
CA GLN A 25 18.80 2.51 3.87
C GLN A 25 17.56 3.16 3.24
N VAL A 26 16.96 4.11 3.96
CA VAL A 26 15.79 4.86 3.47
C VAL A 26 16.18 5.67 2.22
N ASP A 27 17.28 6.42 2.29
CA ASP A 27 17.74 7.26 1.19
C ASP A 27 18.09 6.43 -0.06
N ALA A 28 18.79 5.31 0.12
CA ALA A 28 19.10 4.39 -0.97
C ALA A 28 17.84 3.81 -1.63
N PHE A 29 16.85 3.43 -0.83
CA PHE A 29 15.57 2.94 -1.33
C PHE A 29 14.81 4.03 -2.11
N LEU A 30 14.77 5.26 -1.59
CA LEU A 30 14.08 6.37 -2.26
C LEU A 30 14.73 6.73 -3.61
N GLU A 31 16.06 6.70 -3.69
CA GLU A 31 16.75 6.91 -4.97
C GLU A 31 16.49 5.75 -5.94
N ALA A 32 16.45 4.50 -5.48
CA ALA A 32 16.08 3.35 -6.31
C ALA A 32 14.64 3.45 -6.81
N ALA A 33 13.69 3.81 -5.94
CA ALA A 33 12.29 4.04 -6.30
C ALA A 33 12.16 5.17 -7.33
N ARG A 34 12.89 6.27 -7.14
CA ARG A 34 12.89 7.36 -8.12
C ARG A 34 13.44 6.91 -9.48
N ALA A 35 14.58 6.23 -9.51
CA ALA A 35 15.18 5.73 -10.74
C ALA A 35 14.26 4.75 -11.47
N SER A 36 13.57 3.89 -10.72
CA SER A 36 12.56 2.99 -11.26
C SER A 36 11.31 3.70 -11.77
N PHE A 37 10.90 4.81 -11.14
CA PHE A 37 9.76 5.58 -11.61
C PHE A 37 10.10 6.33 -12.91
N GLU A 38 11.34 6.76 -13.08
CA GLU A 38 11.82 7.43 -14.30
C GLU A 38 12.10 6.46 -15.46
N SER A 39 12.31 5.18 -15.17
CA SER A 39 12.61 4.16 -16.19
C SER A 39 11.41 3.24 -16.47
N ASP A 40 11.05 3.08 -17.73
CA ASP A 40 10.09 2.05 -18.19
C ASP A 40 10.76 0.67 -18.29
N ALA A 41 11.69 0.35 -17.38
CA ALA A 41 12.47 -0.88 -17.41
C ALA A 41 11.70 -2.05 -16.79
N THR A 42 11.96 -3.26 -17.29
CA THR A 42 11.34 -4.52 -16.83
C THR A 42 11.68 -4.88 -15.38
N ASP A 43 12.78 -4.34 -14.83
CA ASP A 43 13.20 -4.49 -13.42
C ASP A 43 12.76 -3.29 -12.55
N ALA A 44 11.66 -2.63 -12.92
CA ALA A 44 11.10 -1.57 -12.11
C ALA A 44 10.62 -2.12 -10.74
N LEU A 45 10.91 -1.38 -9.67
CA LEU A 45 10.31 -1.55 -8.35
C LEU A 45 8.79 -1.58 -8.50
N THR A 46 8.15 -2.57 -7.87
CA THR A 46 6.70 -2.70 -7.85
C THR A 46 6.09 -2.15 -6.56
N SER A 47 4.78 -1.91 -6.57
CA SER A 47 4.00 -1.58 -5.37
C SER A 47 4.18 -2.64 -4.26
N GLN A 48 4.30 -3.91 -4.65
CA GLN A 48 4.56 -5.02 -3.73
C GLN A 48 5.95 -4.93 -3.08
N ASP A 49 6.98 -4.53 -3.83
CA ASP A 49 8.33 -4.38 -3.31
C ASP A 49 8.40 -3.24 -2.30
N VAL A 50 7.68 -2.15 -2.54
CA VAL A 50 7.54 -1.04 -1.59
C VAL A 50 6.85 -1.48 -0.31
N ARG A 51 5.83 -2.35 -0.39
CA ARG A 51 5.13 -2.88 0.79
C ARG A 51 5.97 -3.85 1.62
N GLN A 52 6.90 -4.58 1.00
CA GLN A 52 7.69 -5.62 1.67
C GLN A 52 9.03 -5.12 2.23
N VAL A 53 9.46 -3.91 1.88
CA VAL A 53 10.73 -3.38 2.37
C VAL A 53 10.69 -3.14 3.87
N ALA A 54 11.78 -3.52 4.55
CA ALA A 54 11.97 -3.30 5.97
C ALA A 54 13.32 -2.61 6.20
N PHE A 55 13.32 -1.56 7.01
CA PHE A 55 14.52 -0.81 7.34
C PHE A 55 15.03 -1.18 8.74
N ARG A 56 16.35 -1.20 8.91
CA ARG A 56 16.97 -1.39 10.22
C ARG A 56 16.66 -0.21 11.14
N LEU A 57 16.42 -0.48 12.43
CA LEU A 57 16.29 0.55 13.46
C LEU A 57 17.64 0.97 14.05
N VAL A 58 17.92 2.27 14.10
CA VAL A 58 19.13 2.86 14.67
C VAL A 58 18.79 4.00 15.63
N LYS A 59 19.71 4.35 16.54
CA LYS A 59 19.57 5.55 17.36
C LYS A 59 19.75 6.78 16.49
N ARG A 60 18.94 7.83 16.70
CA ARG A 60 18.96 9.06 15.89
C ARG A 60 18.72 8.79 14.40
N GLY A 61 17.94 7.75 14.08
CA GLY A 61 17.47 7.47 12.72
C GLY A 61 16.25 8.34 12.36
N TYR A 62 15.75 8.22 11.14
CA TYR A 62 14.52 8.92 10.72
C TYR A 62 13.30 8.43 11.48
N ARG A 63 12.40 9.36 11.83
CA ARG A 63 11.14 9.01 12.51
C ARG A 63 10.31 8.08 11.64
N ILE A 64 9.93 6.95 12.23
CA ILE A 64 9.21 5.86 11.58
C ILE A 64 7.95 6.36 10.89
N GLU A 65 7.10 7.10 11.63
CA GLU A 65 5.83 7.64 11.11
C GLU A 65 6.01 8.52 9.86
N ALA A 66 7.07 9.33 9.83
CA ALA A 66 7.32 10.24 8.71
C ALA A 66 7.78 9.48 7.47
N VAL A 67 8.60 8.43 7.66
CA VAL A 67 9.06 7.55 6.58
C VAL A 67 7.89 6.70 6.06
N ASP A 68 7.12 6.07 6.94
CA ASP A 68 5.99 5.22 6.57
C ASP A 68 4.92 6.01 5.80
N ALA A 69 4.63 7.24 6.22
CA ALA A 69 3.71 8.12 5.48
C ALA A 69 4.20 8.47 4.07
N ALA A 70 5.52 8.62 3.87
CA ALA A 70 6.09 8.84 2.55
C ALA A 70 6.11 7.56 1.71
N MET A 71 6.42 6.42 2.32
CA MET A 71 6.37 5.11 1.70
C MET A 71 4.98 4.77 1.17
N GLY A 72 3.92 5.07 1.94
CA GLY A 72 2.54 4.90 1.48
C GLY A 72 2.22 5.74 0.23
N ARG A 73 2.67 7.00 0.18
CA ARG A 73 2.50 7.85 -1.02
C ARG A 73 3.24 7.30 -2.24
N ILE A 74 4.42 6.70 -2.02
CA ILE A 74 5.19 6.05 -3.09
C ILE A 74 4.45 4.80 -3.57
N GLU A 75 3.98 3.94 -2.65
CA GLU A 75 3.18 2.74 -2.97
C GLU A 75 1.96 3.11 -3.83
N ASP A 76 1.21 4.14 -3.44
CA ASP A 76 0.03 4.61 -4.19
C ASP A 76 0.39 5.06 -5.62
N ALA A 77 1.51 5.78 -5.78
CA ALA A 77 1.98 6.24 -7.10
C ALA A 77 2.39 5.07 -8.00
N PHE A 78 3.10 4.07 -7.44
CA PHE A 78 3.47 2.86 -8.18
C PHE A 78 2.24 2.03 -8.55
N ALA A 79 1.28 1.86 -7.63
CA ALA A 79 0.04 1.12 -7.90
C ALA A 79 -0.80 1.77 -9.01
N ALA A 80 -0.87 3.10 -9.05
CA ALA A 80 -1.54 3.83 -10.12
C ALA A 80 -0.86 3.61 -11.48
N ARG A 81 0.47 3.69 -11.54
CA ARG A 81 1.27 3.45 -12.76
C ARG A 81 1.15 2.01 -13.26
N GLU A 82 1.28 1.03 -12.37
CA GLU A 82 1.11 -0.39 -12.71
C GLU A 82 -0.26 -0.66 -13.32
N ARG A 83 -1.31 -0.06 -12.74
CA ARG A 83 -2.66 -0.13 -13.27
C ARG A 83 -2.75 0.47 -14.68
N GLU A 84 -2.17 1.64 -14.92
CA GLU A 84 -2.14 2.27 -16.24
C GLU A 84 -1.38 1.42 -17.26
N GLN A 85 -0.23 0.86 -16.90
CA GLN A 85 0.54 -0.03 -17.76
C GLN A 85 -0.22 -1.32 -18.07
N ALA A 86 -0.86 -1.93 -17.07
CA ALA A 86 -1.71 -3.11 -17.27
C ALA A 86 -2.91 -2.83 -18.17
N LEU A 87 -3.53 -1.64 -18.03
CA LEU A 87 -4.61 -1.17 -18.90
C LEU A 87 -4.15 -1.01 -20.35
N ASN A 88 -2.96 -0.45 -20.55
CA ASN A 88 -2.37 -0.23 -21.87
C ASN A 88 -1.95 -1.54 -22.56
N GLN A 89 -1.45 -2.52 -21.81
CA GLN A 89 -0.96 -3.80 -22.36
C GLN A 89 -2.07 -4.84 -22.57
N ALA A 90 -2.99 -5.02 -21.61
CA ALA A 90 -4.04 -6.05 -21.67
C ALA A 90 -5.31 -5.59 -22.41
N GLY A 91 -5.44 -4.28 -22.65
CA GLY A 91 -6.65 -3.66 -23.19
C GLY A 91 -7.77 -3.57 -22.14
N ALA A 92 -8.51 -2.45 -22.17
CA ALA A 92 -9.53 -2.12 -21.16
C ALA A 92 -10.55 -3.26 -20.91
N ARG A 93 -10.88 -4.07 -21.92
CA ARG A 93 -11.88 -5.15 -21.81
C ARG A 93 -11.41 -6.35 -20.97
N ALA A 94 -10.14 -6.75 -21.11
CA ALA A 94 -9.58 -7.85 -20.32
C ALA A 94 -9.41 -7.44 -18.85
N TRP A 95 -8.95 -6.22 -18.61
CA TRP A 95 -8.82 -5.65 -17.27
C TRP A 95 -10.17 -5.47 -16.56
N VAL A 96 -11.21 -4.97 -17.25
CA VAL A 96 -12.57 -4.90 -16.68
C VAL A 96 -13.09 -6.30 -16.33
N GLY A 97 -12.81 -7.30 -17.17
CA GLY A 97 -13.20 -8.69 -16.90
C GLY A 97 -12.55 -9.26 -15.64
N THR A 98 -11.23 -9.09 -15.50
CA THR A 98 -10.47 -9.53 -14.32
C THR A 98 -10.88 -8.75 -13.07
N SER A 99 -11.05 -7.44 -13.16
CA SER A 99 -11.48 -6.59 -12.05
C SER A 99 -12.90 -6.94 -11.58
N ARG A 100 -13.83 -7.21 -12.50
CA ARG A 100 -15.17 -7.68 -12.15
C ARG A 100 -15.16 -9.05 -11.48
N ARG A 101 -14.30 -9.96 -11.94
CA ARG A 101 -14.18 -11.29 -11.32
C ARG A 101 -13.65 -11.20 -9.89
N LEU A 102 -12.57 -10.44 -9.68
CA LEU A 102 -12.03 -10.17 -8.34
C LEU A 102 -13.04 -9.47 -7.43
N ALA A 103 -13.76 -8.46 -7.95
CA ALA A 103 -14.81 -7.79 -7.19
C ALA A 103 -15.94 -8.76 -6.83
N GLN A 104 -16.35 -9.64 -7.75
CA GLN A 104 -17.37 -10.64 -7.48
C GLN A 104 -16.90 -11.66 -6.43
N GLU A 105 -15.67 -12.14 -6.50
CA GLU A 105 -15.11 -13.05 -5.48
C GLU A 105 -15.08 -12.41 -4.09
N VAL A 106 -14.73 -11.12 -4.02
CA VAL A 106 -14.77 -10.35 -2.77
C VAL A 106 -16.22 -10.19 -2.29
N LEU A 107 -17.15 -9.79 -3.15
CA LEU A 107 -18.58 -9.65 -2.82
C LEU A 107 -19.22 -10.97 -2.37
N ASP A 108 -18.89 -12.08 -3.02
CA ASP A 108 -19.35 -13.42 -2.64
C ASP A 108 -18.85 -13.82 -1.24
N ARG A 109 -17.67 -13.31 -0.84
CA ARG A 109 -17.14 -13.53 0.50
C ARG A 109 -17.83 -12.63 1.53
N LEU A 110 -18.05 -11.36 1.19
CA LEU A 110 -18.63 -10.36 2.08
C LEU A 110 -20.15 -10.52 2.25
N SER A 111 -20.85 -11.12 1.28
CA SER A 111 -22.29 -11.39 1.34
C SER A 111 -22.68 -12.56 2.25
N ARG A 112 -21.70 -13.28 2.82
CA ARG A 112 -21.96 -14.35 3.79
C ARG A 112 -22.57 -13.80 5.09
N PRO A 113 -23.28 -14.65 5.86
CA PRO A 113 -23.82 -14.27 7.16
C PRO A 113 -22.74 -13.64 8.06
N GLU A 114 -23.15 -12.66 8.87
CA GLU A 114 -22.28 -12.01 9.85
C GLU A 114 -21.49 -13.05 10.64
N ARG A 115 -20.23 -12.75 10.95
CA ARG A 115 -19.32 -13.62 11.72
C ARG A 115 -18.89 -14.92 11.01
N GLU A 116 -19.36 -15.19 9.79
CA GLU A 116 -18.92 -16.32 8.93
C GLU A 116 -18.10 -15.87 7.70
N ARG A 117 -17.98 -14.56 7.52
CA ARG A 117 -17.20 -13.90 6.46
C ARG A 117 -15.70 -14.11 6.59
N PHE A 118 -15.19 -14.40 7.78
CA PHE A 118 -13.76 -14.62 8.03
C PHE A 118 -13.55 -15.78 9.00
N ARG A 119 -12.38 -16.43 8.93
CA ARG A 119 -12.03 -17.53 9.85
C ARG A 119 -11.88 -16.95 11.26
N ARG A 120 -12.54 -17.58 12.22
CA ARG A 120 -12.43 -17.22 13.64
C ARG A 120 -11.04 -17.60 14.18
N VAL A 121 -10.41 -16.68 14.90
CA VAL A 121 -9.22 -17.00 15.69
C VAL A 121 -9.64 -17.62 17.02
N ASN A 122 -8.85 -18.56 17.53
CA ASN A 122 -9.08 -19.17 18.84
C ASN A 122 -8.74 -18.16 19.96
N TRP A 123 -9.35 -18.31 21.14
CA TRP A 123 -9.25 -17.35 22.26
C TRP A 123 -7.83 -17.07 22.78
N LEU A 124 -6.84 -17.90 22.42
CA LEU A 124 -5.42 -17.71 22.73
C LEU A 124 -4.67 -16.78 21.76
N HIS A 125 -5.32 -16.28 20.71
CA HIS A 125 -4.70 -15.44 19.69
C HIS A 125 -5.35 -14.07 19.63
N TYR A 126 -4.53 -13.03 19.53
CA TYR A 126 -4.99 -11.68 19.21
C TYR A 126 -5.58 -11.67 17.80
N GLY A 127 -6.80 -11.15 17.68
CA GLY A 127 -7.46 -10.91 16.41
C GLY A 127 -8.42 -9.73 16.52
N TYR A 128 -8.84 -9.23 15.36
CA TYR A 128 -9.80 -8.14 15.28
C TYR A 128 -11.16 -8.54 15.87
N ARG A 129 -11.85 -7.56 16.47
CA ARG A 129 -13.21 -7.73 16.97
C ARG A 129 -14.16 -8.04 15.81
N MET A 130 -14.92 -9.13 15.93
CA MET A 130 -15.75 -9.65 14.83
C MET A 130 -16.80 -8.64 14.36
N ASP A 131 -17.41 -7.92 15.31
CA ASP A 131 -18.38 -6.85 15.08
C ASP A 131 -17.77 -5.68 14.30
N GLU A 132 -16.52 -5.31 14.57
CA GLU A 132 -15.82 -4.25 13.84
C GLU A 132 -15.44 -4.71 12.42
N VAL A 133 -15.01 -5.97 12.28
CA VAL A 133 -14.69 -6.56 10.97
C VAL A 133 -15.93 -6.65 10.09
N ASP A 134 -17.08 -7.04 10.64
CA ASP A 134 -18.34 -7.11 9.90
C ASP A 134 -18.80 -5.72 9.43
N LEU A 135 -18.62 -4.68 10.26
CA LEU A 135 -18.93 -3.29 9.90
C LEU A 135 -18.08 -2.78 8.72
N VAL A 136 -16.78 -3.08 8.73
CA VAL A 136 -15.87 -2.73 7.63
C VAL A 136 -16.20 -3.54 6.38
N ALA A 137 -16.51 -4.83 6.54
CA ALA A 137 -16.92 -5.71 5.45
C ALA A 137 -18.19 -5.20 4.74
N ASP A 138 -19.19 -4.75 5.49
CA ASP A 138 -20.41 -4.16 4.92
C ASP A 138 -20.12 -2.88 4.14
N ARG A 139 -19.22 -2.05 4.64
CA ARG A 139 -18.82 -0.80 3.98
C ARG A 139 -18.09 -1.08 2.67
N ILE A 140 -17.18 -2.06 2.66
CA ILE A 140 -16.47 -2.49 1.45
C ILE A 140 -17.43 -3.10 0.44
N ALA A 141 -18.38 -3.95 0.89
CA ALA A 141 -19.39 -4.52 0.01
C ALA A 141 -20.22 -3.43 -0.68
N ARG A 142 -20.66 -2.42 0.09
CA ARG A 142 -21.42 -1.29 -0.44
C ARG A 142 -20.62 -0.49 -1.47
N TYR A 143 -19.37 -0.15 -1.18
CA TYR A 143 -18.50 0.52 -2.15
C TYR A 143 -18.36 -0.28 -3.46
N LEU A 144 -18.22 -1.59 -3.39
CA LEU A 144 -18.08 -2.46 -4.56
C LEU A 144 -19.40 -2.65 -5.35
N GLU A 145 -20.56 -2.60 -4.68
CA GLU A 145 -21.89 -2.72 -5.31
C GLU A 145 -22.38 -1.40 -5.92
N THR A 146 -22.24 -0.29 -5.19
CA THR A 146 -22.88 0.99 -5.53
C THR A 146 -21.89 2.10 -5.88
N GLY A 147 -20.59 1.93 -5.65
CA GLY A 147 -19.57 2.94 -5.86
C GLY A 147 -19.50 4.03 -4.78
N GLU A 148 -20.15 3.82 -3.62
CA GLU A 148 -20.21 4.81 -2.54
C GLU A 148 -18.86 4.99 -1.83
N HIS A 149 -18.35 6.22 -1.75
CA HIS A 149 -17.03 6.53 -1.21
C HIS A 149 -16.84 6.03 0.24
N LEU A 150 -15.68 5.39 0.49
CA LEU A 150 -15.23 5.03 1.83
C LEU A 150 -14.90 6.32 2.61
N THR A 151 -15.74 6.67 3.60
CA THR A 151 -15.51 7.79 4.53
C THR A 151 -15.38 7.31 5.97
#